data_AF-A0A7W8UCM1-F1
#
_entry.id   AF-A0A7W8UCM1-F1
#
_cell.length_a   1.000
_cell.length_b   1.000
_cell.length_c   1.000
_cell.angle_alpha   90.00
_cell.angle_beta   90.00
_cell.angle_gamma   90.00
#
_symmetry.space_group_name_H-M   'P 1'
#
loop_
_entity.id
_entity.type
_entity.pdbx_description
1 polymer ?
#
loop_
_entity_poly.entity_id
_entity_poly.type
_entity_poly.pdbx_seq_one_letter_code
_entity_poly.pdbx_strand_id
1 'polypeptide(L)'
;MISRGSAFLGGVVGIALAVAAVIVINALWLLPAARTEGRNRLIVDQAVQSQKEELERKGDDAKLQRLSDYDLCIAYLGRVPECDSLRLQPV
;
A
#
# COMPACT_ATOMS: atom_id res chain seq x y z
N MET A 1 28.71 39.98 21.29
CA MET A 1 28.11 39.03 22.25
C MET A 1 26.71 38.69 21.77
N ILE A 2 26.49 37.48 21.24
CA ILE A 2 25.14 37.02 20.86
C ILE A 2 24.32 36.94 22.15
N SER A 3 23.28 37.76 22.25
CA SER A 3 22.41 37.75 23.42
C SER A 3 21.71 36.40 23.48
N ARG A 4 21.67 35.79 24.68
CA ARG A 4 21.05 34.47 24.88
C ARG A 4 19.63 34.40 24.31
N GLY A 5 18.88 35.51 24.29
CA GLY A 5 17.55 35.61 23.69
C GLY A 5 17.52 35.36 22.17
N SER A 6 18.51 35.83 21.42
CA SER A 6 18.58 35.64 19.95
C SER A 6 18.91 34.19 19.57
N ALA A 7 19.68 33.47 20.40
CA ALA A 7 19.97 32.05 20.19
C ALA A 7 18.75 31.16 20.48
N PHE A 8 17.95 31.49 21.51
CA PHE A 8 16.70 30.77 21.80
C PHE A 8 15.64 30.98 20.72
N LEU A 9 15.47 32.22 20.24
CA LEU A 9 14.55 32.53 19.13
C LEU A 9 14.97 31.80 17.85
N GLY A 10 16.26 31.84 17.49
CA GLY A 10 16.77 31.10 16.33
C GLY A 10 16.60 29.59 16.46
N GLY A 11 16.83 29.05 17.66
CA GLY A 11 16.66 27.61 17.94
C GLY A 11 15.21 27.14 17.78
N VAL A 12 14.24 27.88 18.35
CA VAL A 12 12.82 27.52 18.26
C VAL A 12 12.31 27.62 16.82
N VAL A 13 12.69 28.67 16.09
CA VAL A 13 12.33 28.83 14.68
C VAL A 13 12.94 27.72 13.82
N GLY A 14 14.21 27.38 14.05
CA GLY A 14 14.87 26.28 13.34
C GLY A 14 14.19 24.93 13.54
N ILE A 15 13.81 24.62 14.79
CA ILE A 15 13.08 23.37 15.11
C ILE A 15 11.70 23.37 14.43
N ALA A 16 10.96 24.49 14.50
CA ALA A 16 9.64 24.59 13.88
C ALA A 16 9.69 24.36 12.36
N LEU A 17 10.70 24.93 11.69
CA LEU A 17 10.90 24.72 10.25
C LEU A 17 11.28 23.28 9.92
N ALA A 18 12.14 22.64 10.72
CA ALA A 18 12.51 21.24 10.51
C ALA A 18 11.31 20.30 10.67
N VAL A 19 10.48 20.52 11.70
CA VAL A 19 9.24 19.74 11.92
C VAL A 19 8.26 19.95 10.76
N ALA A 20 8.05 21.19 10.33
CA ALA A 20 7.18 21.49 9.19
C ALA A 20 7.65 20.79 7.91
N ALA A 21 8.96 20.80 7.63
CA ALA A 21 9.52 20.10 6.48
C ALA A 21 9.25 18.60 6.51
N VAL A 22 9.45 17.94 7.67
CA VAL A 22 9.19 16.50 7.83
C VAL A 22 7.71 16.17 7.64
N ILE A 23 6.79 17.00 8.15
CA ILE A 23 5.35 16.81 7.98
C ILE A 23 4.97 16.92 6.49
N VAL A 24 5.47 17.94 5.80
CA VAL A 24 5.17 18.15 4.38
C VAL A 24 5.70 17.00 3.52
N ILE A 25 6.93 16.55 3.75
CA ILE A 25 7.52 15.42 3.03
C ILE A 25 6.70 14.14 3.26
N ASN A 26 6.31 13.88 4.51
CA ASN A 26 5.47 12.73 4.83
C ASN A 26 4.11 12.80 4.12
N ALA A 27 3.43 13.96 4.19
CA ALA A 27 2.09 14.12 3.66
C ALA A 27 2.03 14.07 2.13
N LEU A 28 3.06 14.57 1.44
CA LEU A 28 3.06 14.69 -0.02
C LEU A 28 3.69 13.51 -0.75
N TRP A 29 4.63 12.79 -0.11
CA TRP A 29 5.30 11.66 -0.77
C TRP A 29 5.09 10.33 -0.07
N LEU A 30 5.37 10.25 1.24
CA LEU A 30 5.39 8.96 1.93
C LEU A 30 3.99 8.37 2.14
N LEU A 31 3.06 9.17 2.67
CA LEU A 31 1.68 8.74 2.96
C LEU A 31 0.88 8.37 1.69
N PRO A 32 0.93 9.15 0.59
CA PRO A 32 0.23 8.80 -0.64
C PRO A 32 0.73 7.48 -1.24
N ALA A 33 2.05 7.29 -1.33
CA ALA A 33 2.64 6.07 -1.86
C ALA A 33 2.25 4.83 -1.03
N ALA A 34 2.33 4.94 0.30
CA ALA A 34 1.92 3.85 1.20
C ALA A 34 0.41 3.56 1.09
N ARG A 35 -0.44 4.59 0.92
CA ARG A 35 -1.88 4.41 0.73
C ARG A 35 -2.20 3.74 -0.61
N THR A 36 -1.51 4.10 -1.69
CA THR A 36 -1.71 3.46 -2.99
C THR A 36 -1.30 1.99 -2.95
N GLU A 37 -0.16 1.68 -2.32
CA GLU A 37 0.31 0.30 -2.19
C GLU A 37 -0.63 -0.55 -1.33
N GLY A 38 -1.06 -0.02 -0.17
CA GLY A 38 -2.02 -0.72 0.69
C GLY A 38 -3.38 -0.93 0.02
N ARG A 39 -3.87 0.06 -0.73
CA ARG A 39 -5.14 -0.05 -1.45
C ARG A 39 -5.07 -1.05 -2.59
N ASN A 40 -3.95 -1.10 -3.33
CA ASN A 40 -3.76 -2.08 -4.40
C ASN A 40 -3.72 -3.51 -3.85
N ARG A 41 -3.02 -3.74 -2.73
CA ARG A 41 -3.04 -5.06 -2.06
C ARG A 41 -4.44 -5.47 -1.63
N LEU A 42 -5.20 -4.57 -1.02
CA LEU A 42 -6.59 -4.86 -0.60
C LEU A 42 -7.50 -5.21 -1.77
N ILE A 43 -7.38 -4.51 -2.91
CA ILE A 43 -8.17 -4.82 -4.11
C ILE A 43 -7.85 -6.23 -4.62
N VAL A 44 -6.56 -6.57 -4.64
CA VAL A 44 -6.08 -7.88 -5.10
C VAL A 44 -6.54 -9.00 -4.17
N ASP A 45 -6.39 -8.83 -2.86
CA ASP A 45 -6.87 -9.80 -1.86
C ASP A 45 -8.39 -9.99 -1.97
N GLN A 46 -9.14 -8.90 -2.09
CA GLN A 46 -10.60 -8.95 -2.23
C GLN A 46 -11.03 -9.64 -3.53
N ALA A 47 -10.32 -9.42 -4.64
CA ALA A 47 -10.58 -10.11 -5.90
C ALA A 47 -10.38 -11.63 -5.77
N VAL A 48 -9.27 -12.06 -5.15
CA VAL A 48 -9.00 -13.49 -4.90
C VAL A 48 -10.07 -14.10 -4.00
N GLN A 49 -10.44 -13.43 -2.91
CA GLN A 49 -11.49 -13.90 -2.00
C GLN A 49 -12.84 -14.03 -2.70
N SER A 50 -13.23 -13.05 -3.53
CA SER A 50 -14.48 -13.13 -4.29
C SER A 50 -14.52 -14.31 -5.26
N GLN A 51 -13.39 -14.63 -5.91
CA GLN A 51 -13.28 -15.80 -6.77
C GLN A 51 -13.36 -17.10 -5.96
N LYS A 52 -12.74 -17.15 -4.77
CA LYS A 52 -12.84 -18.31 -3.87
C LYS A 52 -14.28 -18.52 -3.38
N GLU A 53 -14.98 -17.47 -2.97
CA GLU A 53 -16.40 -17.55 -2.57
C GLU A 53 -17.32 -17.98 -3.72
N GLU A 54 -17.07 -17.51 -4.94
CA GLU A 54 -17.80 -17.98 -6.13
C GLU A 54 -17.51 -19.45 -6.43
N LEU A 55 -16.27 -19.93 -6.20
CA LEU A 55 -15.92 -21.34 -6.30
C LEU A 55 -16.66 -22.19 -5.28
N GLU A 56 -16.68 -21.76 -4.02
CA GLU A 56 -17.40 -22.46 -2.95
C GLU A 56 -18.90 -22.54 -3.25
N ARG A 57 -19.49 -21.49 -3.86
CA ARG A 57 -20.89 -21.49 -4.30
C ARG A 57 -21.16 -22.35 -5.52
N LYS A 58 -20.26 -22.40 -6.50
CA LYS A 58 -20.42 -23.19 -7.73
C LYS A 58 -20.03 -24.65 -7.55
N GLY A 59 -19.38 -25.00 -6.45
CA GLY A 59 -19.22 -26.35 -5.95
C GLY A 59 -18.26 -27.26 -6.71
N ASP A 60 -17.88 -26.95 -7.95
CA ASP A 60 -17.01 -27.85 -8.74
C ASP A 60 -16.40 -27.17 -9.98
N ASP A 61 -15.55 -26.15 -9.79
CA ASP A 61 -14.70 -25.66 -10.86
C ASP A 61 -13.25 -26.13 -10.61
N ALA A 62 -12.99 -27.41 -10.88
CA ALA A 62 -11.68 -28.05 -10.75
C ALA A 62 -10.55 -27.31 -11.49
N LYS A 63 -10.91 -26.48 -12.48
CA LYS A 63 -9.99 -25.63 -13.23
C LYS A 63 -9.51 -24.42 -12.43
N LEU A 64 -10.35 -23.86 -11.55
CA LEU A 64 -10.01 -22.71 -10.71
C LEU A 64 -9.36 -23.13 -9.39
N GLN A 65 -9.68 -24.32 -8.85
CA GLN A 65 -9.02 -24.86 -7.65
C GLN A 65 -7.52 -25.16 -7.84
N ARG A 66 -7.09 -25.34 -9.10
CA ARG A 66 -5.67 -25.57 -9.44
C ARG A 66 -4.91 -24.28 -9.77
N LEU A 67 -5.59 -23.15 -9.83
CA LEU A 67 -4.97 -21.86 -10.13
C LEU A 67 -4.36 -21.26 -8.86
N SER A 68 -3.16 -20.70 -8.99
CA SER A 68 -2.54 -19.94 -7.91
C SER A 68 -3.29 -18.61 -7.69
N ASP A 69 -3.16 -18.00 -6.52
CA ASP A 69 -3.79 -16.70 -6.24
C ASP A 69 -3.41 -15.62 -7.30
N TYR A 70 -2.19 -15.69 -7.85
CA TYR A 70 -1.75 -14.88 -8.99
C TYR A 70 -2.61 -15.10 -10.24
N ASP A 71 -2.84 -16.37 -10.61
CA ASP A 71 -3.61 -16.72 -11.80
C ASP A 71 -5.09 -16.37 -11.63
N LEU A 72 -5.62 -16.49 -10.41
CA LEU A 72 -6.97 -16.02 -10.06
C LEU A 72 -7.09 -14.50 -10.21
N CYS A 73 -6.10 -13.75 -9.73
CA CYS A 73 -6.06 -12.29 -9.88
C CYS A 73 -6.04 -11.88 -11.36
N ILE A 74 -5.22 -12.53 -12.20
CA ILE A 74 -5.17 -12.23 -13.64
C ILE A 74 -6.47 -12.63 -14.34
N ALA A 75 -7.09 -13.74 -13.95
CA ALA A 75 -8.36 -14.17 -14.54
C ALA A 75 -9.49 -13.15 -14.28
N TYR A 76 -9.45 -12.46 -13.13
CA TYR A 76 -10.46 -11.48 -12.74
C TYR A 76 -10.16 -10.04 -13.18
N LEU A 77 -8.92 -9.56 -12.98
CA LEU A 77 -8.50 -8.18 -13.24
C LEU A 77 -7.74 -7.99 -14.56
N GLY A 78 -7.30 -9.06 -15.22
CA GLY A 78 -6.39 -9.01 -16.37
C GLY A 78 -4.92 -8.91 -15.98
N ARG A 79 -4.02 -8.71 -16.95
CA ARG A 79 -2.58 -8.52 -16.70
C ARG A 79 -2.35 -7.11 -16.15
N VAL A 80 -2.42 -6.98 -14.83
CA VAL A 80 -2.18 -5.74 -14.11
C VAL A 80 -1.01 -5.92 -13.12
N PRO A 81 -0.16 -4.89 -12.93
CA PRO A 81 1.04 -5.01 -12.10
C PRO A 81 0.73 -5.28 -10.62
N GLU A 82 -0.48 -5.00 -10.16
CA GLU A 82 -0.93 -5.26 -8.80
C GLU A 82 -0.97 -6.77 -8.50
N CYS A 83 -1.30 -7.61 -9.50
CA CYS A 83 -1.30 -9.07 -9.33
C CYS A 83 0.10 -9.64 -9.09
N ASP A 84 1.18 -8.99 -9.58
CA ASP A 84 2.55 -9.47 -9.37
C ASP A 84 2.96 -9.48 -7.88
N SER A 85 2.26 -8.72 -7.03
CA SER A 85 2.47 -8.75 -5.57
C SER A 85 2.09 -10.10 -4.94
N LEU A 86 1.18 -10.86 -5.55
CA LEU A 86 0.79 -12.19 -5.08
C LEU A 86 1.81 -13.28 -5.41
N ARG A 87 2.70 -13.04 -6.37
CA ARG A 87 3.79 -13.98 -6.70
C ARG A 87 4.82 -14.13 -5.57
N LEU A 88 4.88 -13.12 -4.69
CA LEU A 88 5.83 -13.02 -3.59
C LEU A 88 5.22 -13.48 -2.25
N GLN A 89 3.92 -13.75 -2.21
CA GLN A 89 3.25 -14.24 -1.02
C GLN A 89 3.33 -15.77 -0.99
N PRO A 90 3.89 -16.38 0.09
CA PRO A 90 3.87 -17.82 0.24
C PRO A 90 2.42 -18.28 0.44
N VAL A 91 2.00 -19.25 -0.38
CA VAL A 91 0.70 -19.95 -0.31
C VAL A 91 0.59 -20.74 0.98
#